data_AF-L8XWU6-F1
#
_entry.id   AF-L8XWU6-F1
#
_cell.length_a   1.000
_cell.length_b   1.000
_cell.length_c   1.000
_cell.angle_alpha   90.00
_cell.angle_beta   90.00
_cell.angle_gamma   90.00
#
_symmetry.space_group_name_H-M   'P 1'
#
loop_
_entity.id
_entity.type
_entity.pdbx_description
1 polymer ?
#
loop_
_entity_poly.entity_id
_entity_poly.type
_entity_poly.pdbx_seq_one_letter_code
_entity_poly.pdbx_strand_id
1 'polypeptide(L)'
;MKMMLIERVKDAVPVQVAVEDHVLHTPHLIKLEGRLSEIVQMERQGNDLILTMASGKKVVFYGFYHEDDQGIHSELVVDDDHAIWWLNGQQEFVNISADSQLMSELAAGGAAQDHGAPIWLFGLLGAGAAIGLAAGGGSGGGHDQSSAPASSQNTASTVGTTPPDAADNLEVNKDGNTLTGTGEKGATVSVKDASGQEIGTGTVSEEGKFTVDLKTPQKNGESLTVTLKDPAGNESDPKSVTAQDTTPPAAADNLVVNKDGNTLTGT
;
A
#
# COMPACT_ATOMS: atom_id res chain seq x y z
N MET A 1 12.20 21.08 -17.93
CA MET A 1 12.34 21.01 -16.45
C MET A 1 13.77 21.17 -15.93
N LYS A 2 13.90 21.65 -14.69
CA LYS A 2 15.10 21.52 -13.83
C LYS A 2 14.79 20.57 -12.67
N MET A 3 15.82 19.98 -12.05
CA MET A 3 15.64 19.12 -10.88
C MET A 3 16.55 19.51 -9.73
N MET A 4 16.02 19.40 -8.51
CA MET A 4 16.78 19.46 -7.27
C MET A 4 16.55 18.18 -6.47
N LEU A 5 17.63 17.64 -5.91
CA LEU A 5 17.61 16.54 -4.95
C LEU A 5 17.94 17.09 -3.57
N ILE A 6 17.15 16.68 -2.59
CA ILE A 6 17.32 17.07 -1.19
C ILE A 6 17.26 15.78 -0.38
N GLU A 7 18.37 15.40 0.24
CA GLU A 7 18.36 14.21 1.10
C GLU A 7 17.40 14.40 2.28
N ARG A 8 16.65 13.36 2.66
CA ARG A 8 15.67 13.44 3.77
C ARG A 8 16.34 13.31 5.15
N VAL A 9 17.36 14.14 5.38
CA VAL A 9 18.07 14.26 6.66
C VAL A 9 17.98 15.68 7.20
N LYS A 10 18.23 15.84 8.49
CA LYS A 10 18.30 17.16 9.11
C LYS A 10 19.43 17.98 8.46
N ASP A 11 19.15 19.26 8.18
CA ASP A 11 20.11 20.22 7.60
C ASP A 11 20.62 19.84 6.19
N ALA A 12 19.86 19.02 5.46
CA ALA A 12 20.18 18.66 4.08
C ALA A 12 20.30 19.90 3.18
N VAL A 13 21.33 19.89 2.32
CA VAL A 13 21.58 20.96 1.35
C VAL A 13 21.01 20.55 0.00
N PRO A 14 20.10 21.33 -0.61
CA PRO A 14 19.61 21.04 -1.95
C PRO A 14 20.72 21.02 -2.99
N VAL A 15 20.73 19.99 -3.84
CA VAL A 15 21.68 19.85 -4.95
C VAL A 15 20.91 19.89 -6.26
N GLN A 16 21.23 20.86 -7.12
CA GLN A 16 20.67 20.92 -8.46
C GLN A 16 21.35 19.87 -9.35
N VAL A 17 20.55 19.07 -10.05
CA VAL A 17 21.01 18.00 -10.94
C VAL A 17 20.27 18.05 -12.29
N ALA A 18 20.80 17.33 -13.28
CA ALA A 18 20.14 17.18 -14.57
C ALA A 18 18.94 16.21 -14.49
N VAL A 19 17.90 16.45 -15.28
CA VAL A 19 16.69 15.61 -15.36
C VAL A 19 16.98 14.37 -16.22
N GLU A 20 17.67 13.40 -15.62
CA GLU A 20 18.12 12.14 -16.22
C GLU A 20 17.97 11.02 -15.18
N ASP A 21 18.40 9.80 -15.50
CA ASP A 21 18.33 8.68 -14.57
C ASP A 21 19.20 8.93 -13.34
N HIS A 22 18.69 8.59 -12.15
CA HIS A 22 19.39 8.73 -10.88
C HIS A 22 19.23 7.50 -10.00
N VAL A 23 20.32 7.12 -9.34
CA VAL A 23 20.30 6.10 -8.29
C VAL A 23 20.21 6.79 -6.94
N LEU A 24 19.16 6.48 -6.18
CA LEU A 24 18.93 7.03 -4.86
C LEU A 24 19.43 6.03 -3.82
N HIS A 25 20.50 6.39 -3.12
CA HIS A 25 21.08 5.55 -2.05
C HIS A 25 20.43 5.79 -0.69
N THR A 26 19.76 6.93 -0.54
CA THR A 26 18.98 7.33 0.63
C THR A 26 17.67 7.95 0.16
N PRO A 27 16.66 8.08 1.05
CA PRO A 27 15.42 8.79 0.70
C PRO A 27 15.68 10.27 0.36
N HIS A 28 15.09 10.75 -0.75
CA HIS A 28 15.22 12.13 -1.20
C HIS A 28 13.86 12.81 -1.38
N LEU A 29 13.79 14.10 -1.11
CA LEU A 29 12.81 14.98 -1.74
C LEU A 29 13.35 15.41 -3.10
N ILE A 30 12.60 15.09 -4.13
CA ILE A 30 12.88 15.44 -5.52
C ILE A 30 11.96 16.59 -5.90
N LYS A 31 12.52 17.74 -6.27
CA LYS A 31 11.76 18.86 -6.82
C LYS A 31 12.05 18.98 -8.32
N LEU A 32 11.00 18.93 -9.13
CA LEU A 32 11.03 19.29 -10.55
C LEU A 32 10.45 20.69 -10.73
N GLU A 33 11.15 21.56 -11.45
CA GLU A 33 10.68 22.89 -11.80
C GLU A 33 10.35 22.92 -13.30
N GLY A 34 9.09 23.13 -13.64
CA GLY A 34 8.59 23.12 -15.02
C GLY A 34 7.11 22.75 -15.12
N ARG A 35 6.58 22.62 -16.33
CA ARG A 35 5.15 22.34 -16.55
C ARG A 35 4.83 20.88 -16.26
N LEU A 36 3.82 20.60 -15.43
CA LEU A 36 3.41 19.23 -15.13
C LEU A 36 3.05 18.44 -16.41
N SER A 37 2.53 19.14 -17.43
CA SER A 37 2.24 18.58 -18.75
C SER A 37 3.47 18.08 -19.54
N GLU A 38 4.70 18.39 -19.10
CA GLU A 38 5.92 17.76 -19.64
C GLU A 38 6.06 16.30 -19.19
N ILE A 39 5.34 15.84 -18.15
CA ILE A 39 5.28 14.44 -17.71
C ILE A 39 3.99 13.85 -18.28
N VAL A 40 4.12 12.88 -19.19
CA VAL A 40 2.96 12.28 -19.87
C VAL A 40 2.60 10.91 -19.33
N GLN A 41 3.53 10.25 -18.64
CA GLN A 41 3.26 8.97 -18.00
C GLN A 41 4.17 8.80 -16.79
N MET A 42 3.66 8.10 -15.79
CA MET A 42 4.40 7.63 -14.63
C MET A 42 4.16 6.13 -14.48
N GLU A 43 5.19 5.42 -14.05
CA GLU A 43 5.14 3.97 -13.89
C GLU A 43 6.02 3.57 -12.71
N ARG A 44 5.48 2.70 -11.84
CA ARG A 44 6.27 2.05 -10.79
C ARG A 44 6.82 0.75 -11.35
N GLN A 45 8.12 0.54 -11.18
CA GLN A 45 8.74 -0.75 -11.44
C GLN A 45 9.49 -1.22 -10.20
N GLY A 46 8.85 -2.07 -9.39
CA GLY A 46 9.42 -2.49 -8.10
C GLY A 46 9.61 -1.29 -7.17
N ASN A 47 10.86 -0.97 -6.82
CA ASN A 47 11.21 0.19 -6.00
C ASN A 47 11.51 1.45 -6.82
N ASP A 48 11.42 1.39 -8.14
CA ASP A 48 11.83 2.47 -9.03
C ASP A 48 10.61 3.25 -9.52
N LEU A 49 10.78 4.56 -9.68
CA LEU A 49 9.82 5.45 -10.34
C LEU A 49 10.34 5.78 -11.74
N ILE A 50 9.51 5.56 -12.74
CA ILE A 50 9.81 5.88 -14.14
C ILE A 50 8.88 7.01 -14.57
N LEU A 51 9.46 8.12 -15.03
CA LEU A 51 8.74 9.21 -15.67
C LEU A 51 8.97 9.12 -17.18
N THR A 52 7.89 9.14 -17.96
CA THR A 52 7.97 9.38 -19.40
C THR A 52 7.61 10.83 -19.68
N MET A 53 8.55 11.54 -20.30
CA MET A 53 8.40 12.94 -20.64
C MET A 53 7.67 13.09 -21.98
N ALA A 54 7.03 14.25 -22.22
CA ALA A 54 6.38 14.58 -23.49
C ALA A 54 7.33 14.53 -24.69
N SER A 55 8.64 14.66 -24.45
CA SER A 55 9.70 14.47 -25.46
C SER A 55 9.92 13.00 -25.86
N GLY A 56 9.32 12.05 -25.15
CA GLY A 56 9.59 10.61 -25.25
C GLY A 56 10.79 10.13 -24.44
N LYS A 57 11.55 11.02 -23.78
CA LYS A 57 12.64 10.63 -22.86
C LYS A 57 12.02 9.93 -21.64
N LYS A 58 12.62 8.81 -21.24
CA LYS A 58 12.36 8.18 -19.94
C LYS A 58 13.40 8.64 -18.93
N VAL A 59 12.96 8.87 -17.70
CA VAL A 59 13.79 9.24 -16.56
C VAL A 59 13.46 8.27 -15.43
N VAL A 60 14.46 7.53 -14.96
CA VAL A 60 14.29 6.50 -13.92
C VAL A 60 14.93 6.97 -12.62
N PHE A 61 14.15 6.97 -11.55
CA PHE A 61 14.62 7.13 -10.18
C PHE A 61 14.70 5.76 -9.52
N TYR A 62 15.91 5.19 -9.51
CA TYR A 62 16.16 3.90 -8.90
C TYR A 62 16.08 4.01 -7.37
N GLY A 63 15.33 3.12 -6.72
CA GLY A 63 15.12 3.12 -5.28
C GLY A 63 14.20 4.23 -4.76
N PHE A 64 13.41 4.88 -5.62
CA PHE A 64 12.46 5.92 -5.24
C PHE A 64 11.53 5.48 -4.09
N TYR A 65 10.96 4.28 -4.19
CA TYR A 65 10.05 3.71 -3.19
C TYR A 65 10.78 2.88 -2.12
N HIS A 66 12.12 2.89 -2.08
CA HIS A 66 12.85 2.22 -1.02
C HIS A 66 12.69 3.00 0.29
N GLU A 67 12.26 2.30 1.33
CA GLU A 67 12.18 2.84 2.68
C GLU A 67 13.49 2.61 3.45
N ASP A 68 13.95 3.60 4.20
CA ASP A 68 15.02 3.40 5.17
C ASP A 68 14.53 2.65 6.43
N ASP A 69 15.43 2.45 7.40
CA ASP A 69 15.13 1.79 8.68
C ASP A 69 14.05 2.51 9.52
N GLN A 70 13.62 3.71 9.12
CA GLN A 70 12.59 4.51 9.76
C GLN A 70 11.29 4.56 8.94
N GLY A 71 11.19 3.78 7.86
CA GLY A 71 10.02 3.77 6.97
C GLY A 71 9.94 4.98 6.05
N ILE A 72 11.04 5.72 5.86
CA ILE A 72 11.08 6.95 5.07
C ILE A 72 11.48 6.60 3.64
N HIS A 73 10.70 7.01 2.64
CA HIS A 73 11.01 6.85 1.21
C HIS A 73 11.17 8.20 0.49
N SER A 74 11.46 8.18 -0.81
CA SER A 74 11.62 9.42 -1.58
C SER A 74 10.26 10.02 -1.98
N GLU A 75 10.18 11.35 -2.09
CA GLU A 75 8.99 12.04 -2.59
C GLU A 75 9.31 12.84 -3.84
N LEU A 76 8.31 13.05 -4.70
CA LEU A 76 8.43 13.90 -5.87
C LEU A 76 7.44 15.06 -5.79
N VAL A 77 7.94 16.27 -6.05
CA VAL A 77 7.13 17.48 -6.20
C VAL A 77 7.44 18.17 -7.51
N VAL A 78 6.40 18.65 -8.17
CA VAL A 78 6.48 19.49 -9.37
C VAL A 78 6.00 20.89 -9.02
N ASP A 79 6.85 21.87 -9.28
CA ASP A 79 6.53 23.29 -9.26
C ASP A 79 6.15 23.72 -10.69
N ASP A 80 4.84 23.78 -10.94
CA ASP A 80 4.25 24.21 -12.20
C ASP A 80 3.74 25.65 -12.05
N ASP A 81 4.61 26.61 -12.36
CA ASP A 81 4.26 28.03 -12.34
C ASP A 81 3.71 28.47 -10.98
N HIS A 82 4.44 28.10 -9.93
CA HIS A 82 4.12 28.34 -8.51
C HIS A 82 2.95 27.51 -7.98
N ALA A 83 2.25 26.73 -8.82
CA ALA A 83 1.37 25.68 -8.34
C ALA A 83 2.21 24.46 -7.97
N ILE A 84 2.11 24.05 -6.70
CA ILE A 84 2.86 22.91 -6.19
C ILE A 84 1.99 21.66 -6.32
N TRP A 85 2.54 20.67 -7.01
CA TRP A 85 1.95 19.36 -7.22
C TRP A 85 2.81 18.30 -6.57
N TRP A 86 2.24 17.48 -5.70
CA TRP A 86 2.94 16.40 -5.04
C TRP A 86 2.54 15.06 -5.65
N LEU A 87 3.54 14.26 -6.03
CA LEU A 87 3.32 12.87 -6.40
C LEU A 87 3.07 12.08 -5.12
N ASN A 88 1.80 11.75 -4.88
CA ASN A 88 1.46 10.92 -3.74
C ASN A 88 1.96 9.46 -3.96
N GLY A 89 1.93 8.66 -2.89
CA GLY A 89 2.33 7.24 -2.94
C GLY A 89 1.55 6.37 -3.95
N GLN A 90 0.50 6.91 -4.58
CA GLN A 90 -0.36 6.24 -5.57
C GLN A 90 -0.04 6.65 -7.01
N GLN A 91 1.08 7.35 -7.22
CA GLN A 91 1.49 7.86 -8.53
C GLN A 91 0.52 8.88 -9.14
N GLU A 92 -0.19 9.64 -8.31
CA GLU A 92 -1.02 10.75 -8.74
C GLU A 92 -0.44 12.07 -8.25
N PHE A 93 -0.52 13.10 -9.09
CA PHE A 93 -0.17 14.46 -8.69
C PHE A 93 -1.35 15.17 -8.05
N VAL A 94 -1.20 15.54 -6.78
CA VAL A 94 -2.18 16.33 -6.03
C VAL A 94 -1.73 17.79 -5.98
N ASN A 95 -2.61 18.72 -6.34
CA ASN A 95 -2.34 20.15 -6.22
C ASN A 95 -2.45 20.60 -4.77
N ILE A 96 -1.32 20.60 -4.07
CA ILE A 96 -1.27 20.98 -2.66
C ILE A 96 -1.34 22.50 -2.48
N SER A 97 -0.98 23.28 -3.50
CA SER A 97 -1.10 24.75 -3.44
C SER A 97 -2.53 25.28 -3.55
N ALA A 98 -3.46 24.45 -4.04
CA ALA A 98 -4.88 24.79 -4.12
C ALA A 98 -5.63 24.60 -2.78
N ASP A 99 -5.01 23.94 -1.80
CA ASP A 99 -5.60 23.71 -0.49
C ASP A 99 -5.48 24.97 0.38
N SER A 100 -6.56 25.76 0.41
CA SER A 100 -6.60 27.02 1.15
C SER A 100 -6.46 26.86 2.66
N GLN A 101 -6.90 25.72 3.22
CA GLN A 101 -6.79 25.47 4.66
C GLN A 101 -5.34 25.15 5.02
N LEU A 102 -4.70 24.26 4.24
CA LEU A 102 -3.29 23.96 4.39
C LEU A 102 -2.41 25.20 4.23
N MET A 103 -2.71 26.05 3.24
CA MET A 103 -1.96 27.30 3.03
C MET A 103 -2.17 28.30 4.18
N SER A 104 -3.36 28.32 4.78
CA SER A 104 -3.65 29.14 5.96
C SER A 104 -2.93 28.63 7.21
N GLU A 105 -2.86 27.31 7.42
CA GLU A 105 -2.17 26.69 8.55
C GLU A 105 -0.65 26.84 8.45
N LEU A 106 -0.10 26.62 7.26
CA LEU A 106 1.33 26.83 6.98
C LEU A 106 1.72 28.29 7.18
N ALA A 107 0.88 29.25 6.72
CA ALA A 107 1.10 30.68 6.96
C ALA A 107 0.99 31.07 8.45
N ALA A 108 0.20 30.34 9.23
CA ALA A 108 0.04 30.54 10.67
C ALA A 108 1.13 29.84 11.51
N GLY A 109 1.96 29.00 10.89
CA GLY A 109 2.96 28.18 11.56
C GLY A 109 2.44 27.05 12.42
N GLY A 110 1.25 26.58 12.09
CA GLY A 110 0.70 25.35 12.63
C GLY A 110 1.28 24.11 11.94
N ALA A 111 1.10 22.96 12.58
CA ALA A 111 1.29 21.65 11.96
C ALA A 111 0.05 21.33 11.11
N ALA A 112 0.22 21.04 9.82
CA ALA A 112 -0.88 20.68 8.94
C ALA A 112 -1.43 19.29 9.31
N GLN A 113 -2.52 19.25 10.07
CA GLN A 113 -3.14 18.00 10.51
C GLN A 113 -4.35 17.76 9.59
N ASP A 114 -4.25 16.77 8.69
CA ASP A 114 -5.34 16.20 7.84
C ASP A 114 -5.26 16.39 6.30
N HIS A 115 -4.11 16.76 5.73
CA HIS A 115 -4.04 17.13 4.29
C HIS A 115 -3.48 16.08 3.31
N GLY A 116 -3.28 14.83 3.73
CA GLY A 116 -2.77 13.74 2.87
C GLY A 116 -1.30 13.88 2.42
N ALA A 117 -0.81 15.11 2.21
CA ALA A 117 0.60 15.44 2.00
C ALA A 117 1.33 15.51 3.34
N PRO A 118 2.53 14.92 3.47
CA PRO A 118 3.19 14.88 4.75
C PRO A 118 3.84 16.24 5.07
N ILE A 119 3.64 16.73 6.30
CA ILE A 119 3.97 18.10 6.76
C ILE A 119 5.41 18.53 6.45
N TRP A 120 6.36 17.58 6.51
CA TRP A 120 7.78 17.83 6.26
C TRP A 120 8.09 18.27 4.82
N LEU A 121 7.20 17.98 3.86
CA LEU A 121 7.30 18.39 2.46
C LEU A 121 7.32 19.93 2.34
N PHE A 122 6.58 20.62 3.21
CA PHE A 122 6.36 22.07 3.12
C PHE A 122 7.50 22.90 3.72
N GLY A 123 8.22 22.37 4.71
CA GLY A 123 9.38 23.06 5.31
C GLY A 123 10.60 23.16 4.38
N LEU A 124 10.67 22.32 3.35
CA LEU A 124 11.78 22.29 2.37
C LEU A 124 11.47 23.03 1.06
N LEU A 125 10.19 23.24 0.72
CA LEU A 125 9.80 23.76 -0.60
C LEU A 125 9.54 25.26 -0.67
N GLY A 126 9.46 25.97 0.46
CA GLY A 126 9.40 27.43 0.48
C GLY A 126 8.27 28.01 -0.40
N ALA A 127 7.11 27.35 -0.46
CA ALA A 127 5.96 27.88 -1.16
C ALA A 127 5.35 29.05 -0.34
N GLY A 128 5.88 30.26 -0.54
CA GLY A 128 5.19 31.52 -0.24
C GLY A 128 5.06 32.00 1.21
N ALA A 129 5.32 31.20 2.25
CA ALA A 129 5.41 31.69 3.63
C ALA A 129 6.47 30.92 4.42
N ALA A 130 7.39 31.66 5.04
CA ALA A 130 8.61 31.17 5.63
C ALA A 130 8.37 30.41 6.94
N ILE A 131 8.53 29.08 6.97
CA ILE A 131 8.87 28.37 8.22
C ILE A 131 9.73 27.14 7.92
N GLY A 132 11.01 27.27 8.20
CA GLY A 132 11.87 26.10 8.42
C GLY A 132 11.45 25.43 9.72
N LEU A 133 10.92 24.21 9.65
CA LEU A 133 10.72 23.37 10.82
C LEU A 133 11.48 22.06 10.59
N ALA A 134 12.54 21.92 11.37
CA ALA A 134 13.33 20.71 11.51
C ALA A 134 12.51 19.59 12.14
N ALA A 135 12.91 18.35 11.82
CA ALA A 135 12.40 17.08 12.33
C ALA A 135 12.02 17.08 13.84
N GLY A 136 10.87 16.49 14.17
CA GLY A 136 10.46 16.15 15.54
C GLY A 136 8.96 15.87 15.64
N GLY A 137 8.57 14.67 16.09
CA GLY A 137 7.18 14.20 16.09
C GLY A 137 6.32 14.60 17.30
N GLY A 138 5.06 14.14 17.28
CA GLY A 138 4.24 13.87 18.47
C GLY A 138 3.00 14.74 18.74
N SER A 139 1.84 14.06 18.74
CA SER A 139 0.74 14.11 19.73
C SER A 139 -0.32 15.23 19.73
N GLY A 140 -1.55 14.85 19.32
CA GLY A 140 -2.79 14.84 20.12
C GLY A 140 -3.35 16.11 20.79
N GLY A 141 -4.63 16.41 20.52
CA GLY A 141 -5.49 17.22 21.41
C GLY A 141 -6.69 17.85 20.70
N GLY A 142 -7.90 17.34 20.96
CA GLY A 142 -9.16 17.86 20.38
C GLY A 142 -9.68 19.13 21.04
N HIS A 143 -10.63 19.79 20.37
CA HIS A 143 -11.64 20.69 20.95
C HIS A 143 -12.88 20.77 20.05
N ASP A 144 -14.03 20.89 20.69
CA ASP A 144 -15.37 20.69 20.15
C ASP A 144 -16.02 21.97 19.56
N GLN A 145 -16.86 21.73 18.54
CA GLN A 145 -18.12 22.40 18.13
C GLN A 145 -18.20 23.93 17.88
N SER A 146 -18.59 24.34 16.65
CA SER A 146 -20.00 24.65 16.29
C SER A 146 -20.21 25.49 14.99
N SER A 147 -21.06 24.97 14.11
CA SER A 147 -22.11 25.66 13.30
C SER A 147 -21.81 26.46 11.99
N ALA A 148 -22.03 25.76 10.85
CA ALA A 148 -22.82 26.09 9.63
C ALA A 148 -22.35 27.16 8.61
N PRO A 149 -22.77 27.13 7.30
CA PRO A 149 -23.78 26.28 6.63
C PRO A 149 -23.28 25.48 5.41
N ALA A 150 -24.13 24.54 4.97
CA ALA A 150 -23.91 23.67 3.80
C ALA A 150 -23.86 24.42 2.46
N SER A 151 -22.93 24.04 1.58
CA SER A 151 -23.08 24.27 0.14
C SER A 151 -22.47 23.11 -0.67
N SER A 152 -23.37 22.38 -1.32
CA SER A 152 -23.18 21.46 -2.45
C SER A 152 -21.99 20.49 -2.38
N GLN A 153 -22.20 19.34 -1.73
CA GLN A 153 -21.40 18.15 -1.96
C GLN A 153 -21.57 17.68 -3.41
N ASN A 154 -20.60 17.98 -4.25
CA ASN A 154 -20.29 17.10 -5.37
C ASN A 154 -19.43 15.98 -4.79
N THR A 155 -20.06 14.87 -4.42
CA THR A 155 -19.39 13.69 -3.84
C THR A 155 -18.56 13.00 -4.92
N ALA A 156 -17.36 13.51 -5.20
CA ALA A 156 -16.28 12.65 -5.65
C ALA A 156 -15.88 11.83 -4.42
N SER A 157 -16.44 10.62 -4.31
CA SER A 157 -16.05 9.63 -3.32
C SER A 157 -14.54 9.50 -3.35
N THR A 158 -13.88 10.01 -2.31
CA THR A 158 -12.45 9.80 -2.06
C THR A 158 -12.25 8.29 -1.94
N VAL A 159 -11.70 7.69 -2.99
CA VAL A 159 -11.25 6.31 -2.98
C VAL A 159 -10.15 6.24 -1.92
N GLY A 160 -10.45 5.64 -0.77
CA GLY A 160 -9.52 5.48 0.34
C GLY A 160 -8.25 4.76 -0.14
N THR A 161 -7.11 5.10 0.42
CA THR A 161 -5.80 4.72 -0.14
C THR A 161 -4.99 3.82 0.78
N THR A 162 -5.53 3.56 1.97
CA THR A 162 -4.94 2.70 2.97
C THR A 162 -5.35 1.27 2.66
N PRO A 163 -4.41 0.36 2.36
CA PRO A 163 -4.74 -1.05 2.28
C PRO A 163 -5.38 -1.54 3.57
N PRO A 164 -6.33 -2.48 3.49
CA PRO A 164 -6.87 -3.09 4.69
C PRO A 164 -5.77 -3.85 5.43
N ASP A 165 -5.90 -3.96 6.75
CA ASP A 165 -5.07 -4.89 7.54
C ASP A 165 -5.20 -6.32 6.98
N ALA A 166 -4.13 -7.11 7.11
CA ALA A 166 -4.16 -8.52 6.72
C ALA A 166 -5.27 -9.28 7.45
N ALA A 167 -5.85 -10.28 6.79
CA ALA A 167 -6.89 -11.12 7.38
C ALA A 167 -6.39 -11.80 8.68
N ASP A 168 -7.31 -11.99 9.63
CA ASP A 168 -7.02 -12.63 10.93
C ASP A 168 -8.04 -13.72 11.27
N ASN A 169 -7.77 -14.48 12.33
CA ASN A 169 -8.62 -15.59 12.81
C ASN A 169 -8.98 -16.60 11.70
N LEU A 170 -8.01 -16.89 10.82
CA LEU A 170 -8.19 -17.79 9.70
C LEU A 170 -8.33 -19.24 10.18
N GLU A 171 -9.38 -19.91 9.74
CA GLU A 171 -9.61 -21.33 10.02
C GLU A 171 -10.23 -22.03 8.81
N VAL A 172 -9.60 -23.12 8.36
CA VAL A 172 -10.17 -24.04 7.37
C VAL A 172 -10.96 -25.11 8.13
N ASN A 173 -12.22 -25.34 7.73
CA ASN A 173 -13.06 -26.33 8.39
C ASN A 173 -12.53 -27.77 8.20
N LYS A 174 -13.05 -28.71 8.98
CA LYS A 174 -12.63 -30.12 8.92
C LYS A 174 -12.84 -30.77 7.55
N ASP A 175 -13.87 -30.35 6.82
CA ASP A 175 -14.16 -30.86 5.48
C ASP A 175 -13.31 -30.20 4.39
N GLY A 176 -12.42 -29.28 4.75
CA GLY A 176 -11.49 -28.61 3.85
C GLY A 176 -12.14 -27.70 2.81
N ASN A 177 -13.46 -27.51 2.87
CA ASN A 177 -14.24 -26.86 1.81
C ASN A 177 -14.68 -25.45 2.15
N THR A 178 -14.48 -25.00 3.39
CA THR A 178 -14.71 -23.60 3.77
C THR A 178 -13.53 -23.03 4.55
N LEU A 179 -13.27 -21.75 4.32
CA LEU A 179 -12.36 -20.92 5.09
C LEU A 179 -13.16 -19.81 5.78
N THR A 180 -12.97 -19.64 7.08
CA THR A 180 -13.51 -18.51 7.84
C THR A 180 -12.40 -17.58 8.31
N GLY A 181 -12.73 -16.31 8.55
CA GLY A 181 -11.81 -15.34 9.11
C GLY A 181 -12.45 -13.99 9.40
N THR A 182 -11.61 -13.02 9.77
CA THR A 182 -11.98 -11.62 10.00
C THR A 182 -11.15 -10.68 9.14
N GLY A 183 -11.70 -9.51 8.82
CA GLY A 183 -11.05 -8.50 7.98
C GLY A 183 -11.77 -7.17 7.98
N GLU A 184 -11.31 -6.23 7.14
CA GLU A 184 -12.00 -4.97 6.93
C GLU A 184 -13.35 -5.17 6.22
N LYS A 185 -14.42 -4.62 6.80
CA LYS A 185 -15.79 -4.69 6.27
C LYS A 185 -15.83 -4.29 4.78
N GLY A 186 -16.53 -5.09 3.98
CA GLY A 186 -16.73 -4.80 2.56
C GLY A 186 -15.51 -5.10 1.68
N ALA A 187 -14.37 -5.51 2.25
CA ALA A 187 -13.24 -5.98 1.48
C ALA A 187 -13.54 -7.33 0.79
N THR A 188 -13.02 -7.49 -0.41
CA THR A 188 -13.01 -8.76 -1.15
C THR A 188 -11.91 -9.66 -0.60
N VAL A 189 -12.26 -10.89 -0.27
CA VAL A 189 -11.31 -11.92 0.16
C VAL A 189 -10.86 -12.71 -1.07
N SER A 190 -9.56 -12.92 -1.21
CA SER A 190 -8.94 -13.80 -2.22
C SER A 190 -8.14 -14.89 -1.51
N VAL A 191 -8.37 -16.15 -1.89
CA VAL A 191 -7.69 -17.32 -1.31
C VAL A 191 -6.96 -18.08 -2.40
N LYS A 192 -5.65 -18.27 -2.22
CA LYS A 192 -4.77 -18.98 -3.13
C LYS A 192 -4.16 -20.21 -2.47
N ASP A 193 -3.92 -21.25 -3.26
CA ASP A 193 -3.15 -22.42 -2.83
C ASP A 193 -1.63 -22.17 -2.88
N ALA A 194 -0.84 -23.16 -2.46
CA ALA A 194 0.62 -23.09 -2.45
C ALA A 194 1.26 -22.92 -3.85
N SER A 195 0.52 -23.18 -4.94
CA SER A 195 0.97 -22.92 -6.31
C SER A 195 0.66 -21.50 -6.79
N GLY A 196 -0.06 -20.72 -5.98
CA GLY A 196 -0.53 -19.37 -6.30
C GLY A 196 -1.86 -19.33 -7.08
N GLN A 197 -2.51 -20.48 -7.28
CA GLN A 197 -3.80 -20.56 -7.96
C GLN A 197 -4.92 -20.11 -7.02
N GLU A 198 -5.79 -19.21 -7.48
CA GLU A 198 -6.97 -18.81 -6.72
C GLU A 198 -7.99 -19.96 -6.65
N ILE A 199 -8.31 -20.36 -5.42
CA ILE A 199 -9.22 -21.46 -5.10
C ILE A 199 -10.47 -21.01 -4.35
N GLY A 200 -10.58 -19.73 -3.97
CA GLY A 200 -11.76 -19.19 -3.31
C GLY A 200 -11.81 -17.66 -3.31
N THR A 201 -13.02 -17.11 -3.29
CA THR A 201 -13.27 -15.68 -3.11
C THR A 201 -14.50 -15.45 -2.26
N GLY A 202 -14.56 -14.33 -1.55
CA GLY A 202 -15.73 -13.89 -0.79
C GLY A 202 -15.66 -12.42 -0.43
N THR A 203 -16.50 -12.00 0.51
CA THR A 203 -16.54 -10.61 1.00
C THR A 203 -16.62 -10.62 2.51
N VAL A 204 -15.97 -9.65 3.14
CA VAL A 204 -16.10 -9.43 4.58
C VAL A 204 -17.44 -8.75 4.89
N SER A 205 -18.21 -9.33 5.81
CA SER A 205 -19.51 -8.82 6.25
C SER A 205 -19.38 -7.50 7.01
N GLU A 206 -20.53 -6.90 7.29
CA GLU A 206 -20.66 -5.67 8.09
C GLU A 206 -20.10 -5.82 9.51
N GLU A 207 -20.12 -7.04 10.05
CA GLU A 207 -19.58 -7.42 11.36
C GLU A 207 -18.09 -7.77 11.32
N GLY A 208 -17.41 -7.58 10.17
CA GLY A 208 -15.97 -7.84 10.02
C GLY A 208 -15.60 -9.32 9.87
N LYS A 209 -16.56 -10.19 9.55
CA LYS A 209 -16.36 -11.65 9.40
C LYS A 209 -16.57 -12.11 7.97
N PHE A 210 -15.89 -13.16 7.55
CA PHE A 210 -16.13 -13.80 6.26
C PHE A 210 -16.19 -15.32 6.34
N THR A 211 -16.83 -15.90 5.32
CA THR A 211 -16.79 -17.33 5.02
C THR A 211 -16.63 -17.46 3.52
N VAL A 212 -15.63 -18.23 3.09
CA VAL A 212 -15.29 -18.47 1.69
C VAL A 212 -15.43 -19.96 1.41
N ASP A 213 -16.21 -20.31 0.40
CA ASP A 213 -16.25 -21.68 -0.14
C ASP A 213 -15.01 -21.90 -1.02
N LEU A 214 -14.30 -23.01 -0.78
CA LEU A 214 -13.12 -23.40 -1.54
C LEU A 214 -13.52 -24.35 -2.67
N LYS A 215 -13.12 -24.01 -3.90
CA LYS A 215 -13.40 -24.80 -5.12
C LYS A 215 -12.83 -26.21 -5.04
N THR A 216 -11.68 -26.35 -4.39
CA THR A 216 -11.02 -27.64 -4.14
C THR A 216 -10.85 -27.82 -2.65
N PRO A 217 -11.41 -28.89 -2.05
CA PRO A 217 -11.21 -29.16 -0.63
C PRO A 217 -9.73 -29.36 -0.27
N GLN A 218 -9.28 -28.71 0.80
CA GLN A 218 -7.92 -28.77 1.33
C GLN A 218 -7.92 -29.66 2.59
N LYS A 219 -7.33 -30.84 2.51
CA LYS A 219 -7.49 -31.90 3.53
C LYS A 219 -6.21 -32.61 3.94
N ASN A 220 -5.06 -32.16 3.45
CA ASN A 220 -3.78 -32.86 3.58
C ASN A 220 -2.68 -31.92 4.10
N GLY A 221 -3.04 -30.96 4.95
CA GLY A 221 -2.07 -30.01 5.51
C GLY A 221 -1.62 -28.91 4.55
N GLU A 222 -2.41 -28.61 3.51
CA GLU A 222 -2.06 -27.60 2.52
C GLU A 222 -1.97 -26.21 3.15
N SER A 223 -1.00 -25.42 2.68
CA SER A 223 -0.87 -24.02 3.05
C SER A 223 -1.60 -23.15 2.04
N LEU A 224 -2.46 -22.27 2.55
CA LEU A 224 -3.22 -21.29 1.79
C LEU A 224 -2.74 -19.88 2.10
N THR A 225 -2.84 -19.00 1.11
CA THR A 225 -2.57 -17.58 1.25
C THR A 225 -3.85 -16.78 1.05
N VAL A 226 -4.12 -15.85 1.96
CA VAL A 226 -5.30 -14.99 1.96
C VAL A 226 -4.88 -13.53 1.83
N THR A 227 -5.51 -12.81 0.92
CA THR A 227 -5.40 -11.35 0.82
C THR A 227 -6.79 -10.71 0.86
N LEU A 228 -6.85 -9.49 1.39
CA LEU A 228 -8.05 -8.66 1.40
C LEU A 228 -7.86 -7.51 0.43
N LYS A 229 -8.89 -7.17 -0.33
CA LYS A 229 -8.91 -6.03 -1.23
C LYS A 229 -10.07 -5.12 -0.91
N ASP A 230 -9.81 -3.90 -0.47
CA ASP A 230 -10.88 -2.95 -0.15
C ASP A 230 -11.69 -2.54 -1.40
N PRO A 231 -12.84 -1.86 -1.26
CA PRO A 231 -13.61 -1.35 -2.40
C PRO A 231 -12.87 -0.30 -3.24
N ALA A 232 -11.83 0.31 -2.67
CA ALA A 232 -10.96 1.26 -3.34
C ALA A 232 -9.91 0.57 -4.24
N GLY A 233 -9.72 -0.73 -4.06
CA GLY A 233 -8.83 -1.57 -4.83
C GLY A 233 -7.44 -1.78 -4.22
N ASN A 234 -7.19 -1.36 -2.99
CA ASN A 234 -5.93 -1.60 -2.27
C ASN A 234 -5.93 -3.02 -1.69
N GLU A 235 -4.80 -3.72 -1.76
CA GLU A 235 -4.66 -5.11 -1.31
C GLU A 235 -3.79 -5.20 -0.04
N SER A 236 -4.21 -6.01 0.94
CA SER A 236 -3.50 -6.24 2.20
C SER A 236 -2.21 -7.05 1.99
N ASP A 237 -1.35 -7.06 3.02
CA ASP A 237 -0.33 -8.09 3.13
C ASP A 237 -0.96 -9.51 3.14
N PRO A 238 -0.26 -10.52 2.59
CA PRO A 238 -0.74 -11.90 2.57
C PRO A 238 -0.69 -12.54 3.96
N LYS A 239 -1.74 -13.27 4.31
CA LYS A 239 -1.80 -14.10 5.52
C LYS A 239 -1.86 -15.58 5.17
N SER A 240 -1.01 -16.39 5.79
CA SER A 240 -1.03 -17.84 5.61
C SER A 240 -1.92 -18.55 6.63
N VAL A 241 -2.60 -19.61 6.20
CA VAL A 241 -3.33 -20.57 7.04
C VAL A 241 -3.07 -21.98 6.53
N THR A 242 -3.02 -22.95 7.44
CA THR A 242 -2.79 -24.37 7.09
C THR A 242 -4.06 -25.18 7.33
N ALA A 243 -4.47 -25.97 6.35
CA ALA A 243 -5.59 -26.88 6.49
C ALA A 243 -5.27 -28.04 7.44
N GLN A 244 -6.29 -28.69 8.00
CA GLN A 244 -6.08 -29.90 8.78
C GLN A 244 -5.80 -31.08 7.86
N ASP A 245 -4.86 -31.95 8.25
CA ASP A 245 -4.73 -33.26 7.60
C ASP A 245 -5.80 -34.21 8.14
N THR A 246 -6.75 -34.54 7.27
CA THR A 246 -7.84 -35.49 7.54
C THR A 246 -7.81 -36.68 6.59
N THR A 247 -6.76 -36.80 5.79
CA THR A 247 -6.65 -37.85 4.77
C THR A 247 -6.12 -39.12 5.42
N PRO A 248 -6.91 -40.22 5.49
CA PRO A 248 -6.40 -41.47 6.02
C PRO A 248 -5.27 -42.03 5.13
N PRO A 249 -4.30 -42.76 5.70
CA PRO A 249 -3.37 -43.53 4.90
C PRO A 249 -4.09 -44.47 3.94
N ALA A 250 -3.43 -44.81 2.83
CA ALA A 250 -3.95 -45.81 1.90
C ALA A 250 -4.22 -47.13 2.62
N ALA A 251 -5.29 -47.83 2.23
CA ALA A 251 -5.54 -49.17 2.73
C ALA A 251 -4.40 -50.10 2.29
N ALA A 252 -4.00 -50.99 3.19
CA ALA A 252 -3.01 -52.00 2.86
C ALA A 252 -3.55 -52.94 1.76
N ASP A 253 -2.73 -53.19 0.76
CA ASP A 253 -3.03 -54.02 -0.40
C ASP A 253 -2.21 -55.31 -0.39
N ASN A 254 -2.53 -56.25 -1.29
CA ASN A 254 -1.80 -57.52 -1.46
C ASN A 254 -1.68 -58.33 -0.16
N LEU A 255 -2.73 -58.31 0.66
CA LEU A 255 -2.79 -59.03 1.92
C LEU A 255 -2.76 -60.55 1.67
N VAL A 256 -1.67 -61.20 2.07
CA VAL A 256 -1.48 -62.64 1.98
C VAL A 256 -1.25 -63.21 3.38
N VAL A 257 -2.07 -64.18 3.76
CA VAL A 257 -1.86 -64.99 4.97
C VAL A 257 -1.07 -66.24 4.60
N ASN A 258 -0.01 -66.55 5.35
CA ASN A 258 0.76 -67.76 5.12
C ASN A 258 -0.05 -69.04 5.46
N LYS A 259 0.42 -70.20 5.00
CA LYS A 259 -0.29 -71.48 5.17
C LYS A 259 -0.58 -71.84 6.63
N ASP A 260 0.30 -71.41 7.55
CA ASP A 260 0.19 -71.70 8.98
C ASP A 260 -0.71 -70.72 9.74
N GLY A 261 -1.26 -69.69 9.05
CA GLY A 261 -2.18 -68.72 9.64
C GLY A 261 -1.54 -67.76 10.65
N ASN A 262 -0.21 -67.64 10.68
CA ASN A 262 0.52 -66.87 11.69
C ASN A 262 1.27 -65.65 11.12
N THR A 263 1.30 -65.47 9.79
CA THR A 263 1.95 -64.33 9.15
C THR A 263 1.00 -63.70 8.13
N LEU A 264 0.90 -62.38 8.17
CA LEU A 264 0.20 -61.55 7.18
C LEU A 264 1.22 -60.60 6.54
N THR A 265 1.30 -60.60 5.20
CA THR A 265 2.14 -59.67 4.42
C THR A 265 1.28 -58.81 3.50
N GLY A 266 1.69 -57.59 3.18
CA GLY A 266 1.02 -56.68 2.24
C GLY A 266 1.87 -55.45 1.91
N THR A 267 1.34 -54.56 1.08
CA THR A 267 1.96 -53.27 0.67
C THR A 267 1.09 -52.09 1.05
#